data_AF-A0A3C2CSD4-F1
#
_entry.id   AF-A0A3C2CSD4-F1
#
_cell.length_a   1.000
_cell.length_b   1.000
_cell.length_c   1.000
_cell.angle_alpha   90.00
_cell.angle_beta   90.00
_cell.angle_gamma   90.00
#
_symmetry.space_group_name_H-M   'P 1'
#
loop_
_entity.id
_entity.type
_entity.pdbx_description
1 polymer ?
#
loop_
_entity_poly.entity_id
_entity_poly.type
_entity_poly.pdbx_seq_one_letter_code
_entity_poly.pdbx_strand_id
1 'polypeptide(L)'
;MEYNKEVLNRLKRIEGQVRGSIRLIEEQDECKSVVTQLSAIRSAVDKAIALIVSKNLEQCLISDIQEGRETSQAVNDAVELLVKSRK
;
A
#
# COMPACT_ATOMS: atom_id res chain seq x y z
N MET A 1 -3.38 15.58 -1.43
CA MET A 1 -3.36 14.53 -0.40
C MET A 1 -2.14 14.73 0.49
N GLU A 2 -2.35 14.84 1.80
CA GLU A 2 -1.27 14.78 2.77
C GLU A 2 -1.12 13.33 3.26
N TYR A 3 0.11 12.79 3.21
CA TYR A 3 0.36 11.45 3.70
C TYR A 3 0.34 11.43 5.22
N ASN A 4 -0.64 10.74 5.81
CA ASN A 4 -0.78 10.69 7.26
C ASN A 4 0.29 9.80 7.92
N LYS A 5 0.46 9.95 9.24
CA LYS A 5 1.39 9.16 10.04
C LYS A 5 1.13 7.64 9.95
N GLU A 6 -0.10 7.22 9.68
CA GLU A 6 -0.45 5.81 9.55
C GLU A 6 0.23 5.15 8.34
N VAL A 7 0.17 5.80 7.17
CA VAL A 7 0.85 5.34 5.95
C VAL A 7 2.35 5.26 6.20
N LEU A 8 2.94 6.29 6.78
CA LEU A 8 4.37 6.31 7.10
C LEU A 8 4.76 5.17 8.05
N ASN A 9 3.95 4.91 9.09
CA ASN A 9 4.20 3.82 10.04
C ASN A 9 4.10 2.44 9.37
N ARG A 10 3.22 2.26 8.38
CA ARG A 10 3.15 1.03 7.57
C ARG A 10 4.41 0.83 6.74
N LEU A 11 4.88 1.89 6.07
CA LEU A 11 6.11 1.84 5.28
C LEU A 11 7.34 1.54 6.14
N LYS A 12 7.47 2.15 7.32
CA LYS A 12 8.54 1.84 8.29
C LYS A 12 8.52 0.37 8.76
N ARG A 13 7.34 -0.22 8.93
CA ARG A 13 7.22 -1.65 9.24
C ARG A 13 7.68 -2.52 8.07
N ILE A 14 7.27 -2.18 6.85
CA ILE A 14 7.70 -2.88 5.61
C ILE A 14 9.22 -2.79 5.46
N GLU A 15 9.81 -1.62 5.67
CA GLU A 15 11.26 -1.42 5.68
C GLU A 15 11.95 -2.39 6.67
N GLY A 16 11.45 -2.49 7.90
CA GLY A 16 11.94 -3.44 8.90
C GLY A 16 11.84 -4.90 8.45
N GLN A 17 10.76 -5.28 7.77
CA GLN A 17 10.59 -6.64 7.21
C GLN A 17 11.58 -6.92 6.07
N VAL A 18 11.82 -5.94 5.20
CA VAL A 18 12.81 -6.04 4.11
C VAL A 18 14.21 -6.26 4.69
N ARG A 19 14.62 -5.45 5.67
CA ARG A 19 15.90 -5.67 6.38
C ARG A 19 15.96 -7.04 7.06
N GLY A 20 14.83 -7.52 7.60
CA GLY A 20 14.71 -8.87 8.12
C GLY A 20 14.99 -9.94 7.06
N SER A 21 14.42 -9.79 5.86
CA SER A 21 14.63 -10.73 4.74
C SER A 21 16.07 -10.74 4.25
N ILE A 22 16.72 -9.57 4.21
CA ILE A 22 18.14 -9.47 3.86
C ILE A 22 18.99 -10.28 4.85
N ARG A 23 18.76 -10.14 6.16
CA ARG A 23 19.49 -10.92 7.17
C ARG A 23 19.29 -12.44 7.02
N LEU A 24 18.06 -12.90 6.78
CA LEU A 24 17.78 -14.33 6.55
C LEU A 24 18.59 -14.87 5.36
N ILE A 25 18.75 -14.07 4.29
CA ILE A 25 19.53 -14.45 3.12
C ILE A 25 21.03 -14.44 3.43
N GLU A 26 21.53 -13.42 4.12
CA GLU A 26 22.94 -13.31 4.54
C GLU A 26 23.35 -14.47 5.46
N GLU A 27 22.45 -14.92 6.33
CA GLU A 27 22.63 -16.06 7.24
C GLU A 27 22.42 -17.43 6.57
N GLN A 28 22.08 -17.46 5.27
CA GLN A 28 21.72 -18.67 4.52
C GLN A 28 20.61 -19.52 5.19
N ASP A 29 19.58 -18.86 5.73
CA ASP A 29 18.41 -19.52 6.30
C ASP A 29 17.64 -20.33 5.24
N GLU A 30 16.75 -21.21 5.69
CA GLU A 30 15.94 -22.05 4.86
C GLU A 30 15.06 -21.23 3.89
N CYS A 31 14.95 -21.73 2.66
CA CYS A 31 14.11 -21.16 1.61
C CYS A 31 12.68 -20.83 2.10
N LYS A 32 12.11 -21.70 2.94
CA LYS A 32 10.77 -21.51 3.52
C LYS A 32 10.68 -20.24 4.37
N SER A 33 11.68 -19.94 5.20
CA SER A 33 11.73 -18.74 6.05
C SER A 33 11.75 -17.47 5.19
N VAL A 34 12.65 -17.44 4.20
CA VAL A 34 12.80 -16.30 3.27
C VAL A 34 11.51 -16.07 2.48
N VAL A 35 10.94 -17.12 1.86
CA VAL A 35 9.71 -17.01 1.06
C VAL A 35 8.51 -16.58 1.91
N THR A 36 8.41 -17.06 3.15
CA THR A 36 7.35 -16.65 4.09
C THR A 36 7.45 -15.16 4.39
N GLN A 37 8.65 -14.66 4.68
CA GLN A 37 8.88 -13.26 4.99
C GLN A 37 8.61 -12.35 3.78
N LEU A 38 9.07 -12.74 2.59
CA LEU A 38 8.78 -12.00 1.34
C LEU A 38 7.27 -11.98 1.03
N SER A 39 6.56 -13.07 1.29
CA SER A 39 5.10 -13.13 1.13
C SER A 39 4.37 -12.19 2.12
N ALA A 40 4.88 -12.08 3.34
CA ALA A 40 4.38 -11.13 4.33
C ALA A 40 4.64 -9.67 3.91
N ILE A 41 5.80 -9.38 3.32
CA ILE A 41 6.12 -8.06 2.75
C ILE A 41 5.14 -7.71 1.63
N ARG A 42 4.92 -8.60 0.66
CA ARG A 42 3.95 -8.40 -0.43
C ARG A 42 2.57 -8.04 0.13
N SER A 43 2.08 -8.84 1.08
CA SER A 43 0.78 -8.59 1.72
C SER A 43 0.73 -7.27 2.48
N ALA A 44 1.83 -6.84 3.09
CA ALA A 44 1.92 -5.57 3.80
C ALA A 44 1.91 -4.37 2.82
N VAL A 45 2.61 -4.50 1.69
CA VAL A 45 2.62 -3.51 0.60
C VAL A 45 1.23 -3.36 0.00
N ASP A 46 0.53 -4.47 -0.32
CA ASP A 46 -0.84 -4.44 -0.85
C ASP A 46 -1.79 -3.66 0.07
N LYS A 47 -1.67 -3.87 1.39
CA LYS A 47 -2.46 -3.15 2.40
C LYS A 47 -2.09 -1.67 2.47
N ALA A 48 -0.83 -1.31 2.31
CA ALA A 48 -0.39 0.08 2.29
C ALA A 48 -0.93 0.82 1.07
N ILE A 49 -0.87 0.18 -0.11
CA ILE A 49 -1.45 0.72 -1.35
C ILE A 49 -2.95 0.94 -1.20
N ALA A 50 -3.68 -0.07 -0.70
CA ALA A 50 -5.12 0.05 -0.50
C ALA A 50 -5.50 1.21 0.42
N LEU A 51 -4.74 1.42 1.50
CA LEU A 51 -4.94 2.55 2.41
C LEU A 51 -4.71 3.90 1.72
N ILE A 52 -3.62 4.02 0.95
CA ILE A 52 -3.28 5.25 0.23
C ILE A 52 -4.39 5.58 -0.77
N VAL A 53 -4.78 4.62 -1.61
CA VAL A 53 -5.83 4.84 -2.62
C VAL A 53 -7.17 5.17 -1.96
N SER A 54 -7.56 4.45 -0.89
CA SER A 54 -8.78 4.74 -0.14
C SER A 54 -8.81 6.16 0.40
N LYS A 55 -7.71 6.63 1.00
CA LYS A 55 -7.63 7.98 1.55
C LYS A 55 -7.61 9.06 0.48
N ASN A 56 -7.01 8.78 -0.67
CA ASN A 56 -7.06 9.70 -1.80
C ASN A 56 -8.49 9.80 -2.36
N LEU A 57 -9.16 8.67 -2.57
CA LEU A 57 -10.55 8.62 -3.03
C LEU A 57 -11.48 9.40 -2.10
N GLU A 58 -11.37 9.20 -0.78
CA GLU A 58 -12.15 9.93 0.22
C GLU A 58 -12.01 11.46 0.05
N GLN A 59 -10.78 11.95 -0.15
CA GLN A 59 -10.52 13.39 -0.36
C GLN A 59 -11.06 13.91 -1.70
N CYS A 60 -10.89 13.14 -2.78
CA CYS A 60 -11.42 13.50 -4.10
C CYS A 60 -12.95 13.60 -4.05
N LEU A 61 -13.63 12.62 -3.45
CA LEU A 61 -15.09 12.63 -3.31
C LEU A 61 -15.59 13.84 -2.51
N ILE A 62 -14.93 14.19 -1.40
CA ILE A 62 -15.29 15.36 -0.60
C ILE A 62 -15.15 16.65 -1.43
N SER A 63 -14.05 16.79 -2.17
CA SER A 63 -13.79 17.95 -3.03
C SER A 63 -14.80 18.05 -4.16
N ASP A 64 -15.09 16.94 -4.85
CA ASP A 64 -16.04 16.92 -5.96
C ASP A 64 -17.46 17.25 -5.51
N ILE A 65 -17.90 16.73 -4.36
CA ILE A 65 -19.20 17.06 -3.78
C ILE A 65 -19.28 18.55 -3.43
N GLN A 66 -18.24 19.12 -2.82
CA GLN A 66 -18.20 20.54 -2.45
C GLN A 66 -18.24 21.47 -3.67
N GLU A 67 -17.65 21.04 -4.78
CA GLU A 67 -17.55 21.81 -6.01
C GLU A 67 -18.66 21.49 -7.01
N GLY A 68 -19.59 20.59 -6.66
CA GLY A 68 -20.70 20.17 -7.53
C GLY A 68 -20.25 19.39 -8.78
N ARG A 69 -19.08 18.73 -8.73
CA ARG A 69 -18.53 17.90 -9.81
C ARG A 69 -19.04 16.47 -9.75
N GLU A 70 -18.91 15.76 -10.86
CA GLU A 70 -19.18 14.32 -10.91
C GLU A 70 -18.16 13.52 -10.11
N THR A 71 -18.64 12.59 -9.27
CA THR A 71 -17.82 11.73 -8.42
C THR A 71 -17.34 10.45 -9.13
N SER A 72 -17.95 10.12 -10.27
CA SER A 72 -17.70 8.92 -11.07
C SER A 72 -16.22 8.77 -11.43
N GLN A 73 -15.58 9.89 -11.77
CA GLN A 73 -14.19 9.90 -12.20
C GLN A 73 -13.24 9.49 -11.06
N ALA A 74 -13.42 10.07 -9.87
CA ALA A 74 -12.60 9.73 -8.70
C ALA A 74 -12.67 8.23 -8.37
N VAL A 75 -13.88 7.64 -8.46
CA VAL A 75 -14.09 6.20 -8.24
C VAL A 75 -13.34 5.37 -9.28
N ASN A 76 -13.47 5.73 -10.57
CA ASN A 76 -12.80 5.01 -11.66
C ASN A 76 -11.28 5.05 -11.51
N ASP A 77 -10.71 6.21 -11.19
CA ASP A 77 -9.27 6.38 -10.98
C ASP A 77 -8.77 5.51 -9.82
N ALA A 78 -9.51 5.48 -8.71
CA ALA A 78 -9.18 4.64 -7.55
C ALA A 78 -9.22 3.14 -7.89
N VAL A 79 -10.24 2.69 -8.64
CA VAL A 79 -10.35 1.30 -9.10
C VAL A 79 -9.18 0.95 -10.01
N GLU A 80 -8.83 1.83 -10.96
CA GLU A 80 -7.72 1.60 -11.88
C GLU A 80 -6.38 1.44 -11.14
N LEU A 81 -6.11 2.30 -10.16
CA LEU A 81 -4.91 2.22 -9.32
C LEU A 81 -4.84 0.90 -8.54
N LEU A 82 -5.95 0.47 -7.93
CA LEU A 82 -6.03 -0.79 -7.18
C LEU A 82 -5.88 -2.03 -8.07
N VAL A 83 -6.39 -1.99 -9.29
CA VAL A 83 -6.23 -3.08 -10.26
C VAL A 83 -4.79 -3.15 -10.75
N LYS A 84 -4.18 -2.00 -11.08
CA LYS A 84 -2.79 -1.91 -11.51
C LYS A 84 -1.82 -2.40 -10.45
N SER A 85 -2.07 -2.12 -9.16
CA SER A 85 -1.16 -2.51 -8.08
C SER A 85 -1.07 -4.02 -7.83
N ARG A 86 -1.97 -4.81 -8.41
CA ARG A 86 -2.02 -6.28 -8.23
C ARG A 86 -1.49 -7.07 -9.42
N LYS A 87 -1.19 -6.39 -10.53
CA LYS A 87 -0.57 -6.97 -11.73
C LYS A 87 0.93 -7.05 -11.54
#